data_AF-A0A434UWZ7-F1
#
_entry.id   AF-A0A434UWZ7-F1
#
_cell.length_a   1.000
_cell.length_b   1.000
_cell.length_c   1.000
_cell.angle_alpha   90.00
_cell.angle_beta   90.00
_cell.angle_gamma   90.00
#
_symmetry.space_group_name_H-M   'P 1'
#
loop_
_entity.id
_entity.type
_entity.pdbx_description
1 polymer ?
#
loop_
_entity_poly.entity_id
_entity_poly.type
_entity_poly.pdbx_seq_one_letter_code
_entity_poly.pdbx_strand_id
1 'polypeptide(L)'
;MPSKGDNIFVCISQYRKPTAEVDIHLPAHIEWLKEQDRNGRTIATGRQVPGTGGVNIMAAHDRQAMLDILATDPFTVHGCSSYWIFEFELNLDPHKGRLMDHFFSEDFSISAEAVQKSGARSK
;
A
#
# COMPACT_ATOMS: atom_id res chain seq x y z
N MET A 1 11.57 3.73 -11.11
CA MET A 1 11.67 4.94 -10.27
C MET A 1 10.69 5.96 -10.82
N PRO A 2 9.96 6.70 -9.96
CA PRO A 2 9.00 7.70 -10.42
C PRO A 2 9.70 8.76 -11.26
N SER A 3 8.98 9.26 -12.26
CA SER A 3 9.43 10.30 -13.17
C SER A 3 8.91 11.67 -12.73
N LYS A 4 9.52 12.74 -13.23
CA LYS A 4 9.04 14.10 -13.01
C LYS A 4 7.64 14.23 -13.63
N GLY A 5 6.61 14.32 -12.80
CA GLY A 5 5.21 14.44 -13.23
C GLY A 5 4.26 13.35 -12.73
N ASP A 6 4.76 12.33 -12.01
CA ASP A 6 3.87 11.35 -11.37
C ASP A 6 3.14 11.94 -10.16
N ASN A 7 1.86 11.62 -10.03
CA ASN A 7 1.01 11.97 -8.90
C ASN A 7 1.05 10.87 -7.84
N ILE A 8 0.87 11.26 -6.58
CA ILE A 8 0.75 10.31 -5.45
C ILE A 8 -0.73 9.97 -5.27
N PHE A 9 -1.01 8.70 -5.05
CA PHE A 9 -2.35 8.20 -4.74
C PHE A 9 -2.35 7.42 -3.44
N VAL A 10 -3.41 7.61 -2.67
CA VAL A 10 -3.75 6.74 -1.55
C VAL A 10 -4.83 5.78 -2.02
N CYS A 11 -4.51 4.49 -1.97
CA CYS A 11 -5.35 3.41 -2.43
C CYS A 11 -5.77 2.56 -1.23
N ILE A 12 -7.03 2.71 -0.81
CA ILE A 12 -7.60 1.99 0.32
C ILE A 12 -8.32 0.77 -0.22
N SER A 13 -7.78 -0.41 0.05
CA SER A 13 -8.40 -1.68 -0.32
C SER A 13 -9.47 -2.06 0.70
N GLN A 14 -10.55 -2.68 0.25
CA GLN A 14 -11.59 -3.22 1.12
C GLN A 14 -11.97 -4.61 0.64
N TYR A 15 -11.87 -5.60 1.54
CA TYR A 15 -12.25 -6.97 1.23
C TYR A 15 -13.74 -7.08 0.93
N ARG A 16 -14.04 -7.87 -0.11
CA ARG A 16 -15.40 -8.17 -0.59
C ARG A 16 -15.79 -9.63 -0.39
N LYS A 17 -14.85 -10.44 0.07
CA LYS A 17 -15.01 -11.87 0.34
C LYS A 17 -14.56 -12.19 1.76
N PRO A 18 -14.98 -13.33 2.33
CA PRO A 18 -14.47 -13.84 3.59
C PRO A 18 -12.93 -13.91 3.57
N THR A 19 -12.31 -13.60 4.72
CA THR A 19 -10.84 -13.55 4.84
C THR A 19 -10.16 -14.85 4.38
N ALA A 20 -10.77 -16.01 4.64
CA ALA A 20 -10.25 -17.30 4.19
C ALA A 20 -10.11 -17.40 2.64
N GLU A 21 -11.03 -16.78 1.89
CA GLU A 21 -10.93 -16.73 0.41
C GLU A 21 -9.88 -15.71 -0.04
N VAL A 22 -9.74 -14.60 0.68
CA VAL A 22 -8.71 -13.59 0.41
C VAL A 22 -7.31 -14.19 0.63
N ASP A 23 -7.13 -14.94 1.71
CA ASP A 23 -5.85 -15.51 2.11
C ASP A 23 -5.28 -16.50 1.07
N ILE A 24 -6.13 -17.15 0.28
CA ILE A 24 -5.72 -18.00 -0.86
C ILE A 24 -4.89 -17.19 -1.87
N HIS A 25 -5.23 -15.93 -2.08
CA HIS A 25 -4.59 -15.05 -3.05
C HIS A 25 -3.48 -14.17 -2.45
N LEU A 26 -3.29 -14.22 -1.13
CA LEU A 26 -2.31 -13.38 -0.43
C LEU A 26 -0.87 -13.57 -0.94
N PRO A 27 -0.36 -14.79 -1.23
CA PRO A 27 0.99 -14.95 -1.77
C PRO A 27 1.18 -14.24 -3.11
N ALA A 28 0.20 -14.34 -4.02
CA ALA A 28 0.24 -13.67 -5.32
C ALA A 28 0.17 -12.14 -5.16
N HIS A 29 -0.67 -11.66 -4.24
CA HIS A 29 -0.76 -10.24 -3.91
C HIS A 29 0.58 -9.69 -3.36
N ILE A 30 1.28 -10.43 -2.52
CA ILE A 30 2.61 -10.05 -2.02
C ILE A 30 3.63 -9.93 -3.15
N GLU A 31 3.64 -10.86 -4.09
CA GLU A 31 4.53 -10.77 -5.27
C GLU A 31 4.16 -9.59 -6.17
N TRP A 32 2.86 -9.30 -6.31
CA TRP A 32 2.39 -8.10 -7.02
C TRP A 32 2.92 -6.82 -6.34
N LEU A 33 2.84 -6.69 -5.01
CA LEU A 33 3.38 -5.53 -4.29
C LEU A 33 4.90 -5.37 -4.51
N LYS A 34 5.66 -6.46 -4.48
CA LYS A 34 7.10 -6.45 -4.76
C LYS A 34 7.41 -6.01 -6.19
N GLU A 35 6.59 -6.41 -7.15
CA GLU A 35 6.74 -5.96 -8.54
C GLU A 35 6.47 -4.46 -8.68
N GLN A 36 5.45 -3.93 -8.01
CA GLN A 36 5.19 -2.48 -8.03
C GLN A 36 6.33 -1.69 -7.37
N ASP A 37 6.93 -2.23 -6.31
CA ASP A 37 8.11 -1.66 -5.66
C ASP A 37 9.34 -1.69 -6.57
N ARG A 38 9.64 -2.81 -7.24
CA ARG A 38 10.72 -2.90 -8.24
C ARG A 38 10.57 -1.89 -9.38
N ASN A 39 9.33 -1.61 -9.79
CA ASN A 39 9.03 -0.58 -10.78
C ASN A 39 9.17 0.85 -10.22
N GLY A 40 9.38 1.00 -8.92
CA GLY A 40 9.51 2.26 -8.20
C GLY A 40 8.18 3.00 -8.07
N ARG A 41 7.06 2.27 -8.01
CA ARG A 41 5.71 2.85 -7.86
C ARG A 41 5.28 2.94 -6.40
N THR A 42 5.91 2.19 -5.50
CA THR A 42 5.46 2.05 -4.12
C THR A 42 6.18 3.05 -3.22
N ILE A 43 5.41 3.80 -2.41
CA ILE A 43 5.93 4.66 -1.34
C ILE A 43 5.79 3.96 0.01
N ALA A 44 4.60 3.41 0.27
CA ALA A 44 4.30 2.66 1.49
C ALA A 44 3.12 1.72 1.28
N THR A 45 3.09 0.60 1.99
CA THR A 45 1.98 -0.36 1.96
C THR A 45 1.75 -0.92 3.36
N GLY A 46 0.51 -1.21 3.73
CA GLY A 46 0.21 -1.78 5.04
C GLY A 46 -1.19 -2.39 5.13
N ARG A 47 -1.37 -3.31 6.08
CA ARG A 47 -2.69 -3.88 6.41
C ARG A 47 -3.47 -2.91 7.29
N GLN A 48 -4.78 -2.85 7.10
CA GLN A 48 -5.68 -2.19 8.05
C GLN A 48 -5.76 -3.03 9.34
N VAL A 49 -5.99 -2.36 10.48
CA VAL A 49 -6.22 -3.01 11.79
C VAL A 49 -7.53 -2.44 12.35
N PRO A 50 -8.63 -3.23 12.43
CA PRO A 50 -8.73 -4.66 12.10
C PRO A 50 -8.56 -4.96 10.60
N GLY A 51 -8.16 -6.21 10.28
CA GLY A 51 -7.76 -6.66 8.93
C GLY A 51 -8.91 -6.79 7.92
N THR A 52 -9.47 -5.67 7.51
CA THR A 52 -10.56 -5.57 6.50
C THR A 52 -10.09 -5.18 5.11
N GLY A 53 -8.78 -5.04 4.93
CA GLY A 53 -8.14 -4.57 3.71
C GLY A 53 -6.73 -4.06 3.99
N GLY A 54 -6.23 -3.22 3.08
CA GLY A 54 -4.94 -2.58 3.16
C GLY A 54 -4.97 -1.12 2.73
N VAL A 55 -3.83 -0.46 2.86
CA VAL A 55 -3.56 0.89 2.35
C VAL A 55 -2.27 0.81 1.56
N ASN A 56 -2.32 1.25 0.31
CA ASN A 56 -1.15 1.41 -0.54
C ASN A 56 -1.01 2.90 -0.90
N ILE A 57 0.17 3.47 -0.66
CA ILE A 57 0.54 4.81 -1.10
C ILE A 57 1.50 4.62 -2.27
N MET A 58 1.07 5.06 -3.45
CA MET A 58 1.72 4.72 -4.71
C MET A 58 1.80 5.92 -5.65
N ALA A 59 2.73 5.89 -6.60
CA ALA A 59 2.92 6.90 -7.63
C ALA A 59 2.49 6.38 -9.02
N ALA A 60 1.79 7.22 -9.79
CA ALA A 60 1.46 6.99 -11.19
C ALA A 60 1.24 8.32 -11.92
N HIS A 61 1.36 8.30 -13.25
CA HIS A 61 1.20 9.49 -14.11
C HIS A 61 -0.14 10.19 -13.91
N ASP A 62 -1.22 9.42 -13.80
CA ASP A 62 -2.56 9.93 -13.59
C ASP A 62 -3.46 8.86 -12.93
N ARG A 63 -4.71 9.24 -12.69
CA ARG A 63 -5.70 8.36 -12.05
C ARG A 63 -6.01 7.12 -12.88
N GLN A 64 -6.01 7.21 -14.20
CA GLN A 64 -6.33 6.06 -15.07
C GLN A 64 -5.18 5.05 -15.01
N ALA A 65 -3.94 5.50 -15.09
CA ALA A 65 -2.76 4.65 -14.90
C ALA A 65 -2.78 3.95 -13.54
N MET A 66 -3.18 4.65 -12.46
CA MET A 66 -3.34 4.03 -11.15
C MET A 66 -4.44 2.95 -11.14
N LEU A 67 -5.59 3.22 -11.75
CA LEU A 67 -6.66 2.23 -11.89
C LEU A 67 -6.19 0.99 -12.66
N ASP A 68 -5.46 1.17 -13.75
CA ASP A 68 -4.93 0.07 -14.57
C ASP A 68 -3.96 -0.79 -13.77
N ILE A 69 -3.09 -0.18 -12.96
CA ILE A 69 -2.20 -0.90 -12.04
C ILE A 69 -3.02 -1.71 -11.02
N LEU A 70 -3.98 -1.08 -10.34
CA LEU A 70 -4.80 -1.75 -9.32
C LEU A 70 -5.67 -2.87 -9.91
N ALA A 71 -6.09 -2.76 -11.17
CA ALA A 71 -6.83 -3.81 -11.85
C ALA A 71 -6.01 -5.11 -12.04
N THR A 72 -4.68 -5.03 -11.96
CA THR A 72 -3.77 -6.19 -12.03
C THR A 72 -3.50 -6.85 -10.69
N ASP A 73 -3.93 -6.25 -9.57
CA ASP A 73 -3.80 -6.85 -8.25
C ASP A 73 -4.59 -8.18 -8.21
N PRO A 74 -3.97 -9.32 -7.83
CA PRO A 74 -4.68 -10.59 -7.65
C PRO A 74 -5.95 -10.48 -6.80
N PHE A 75 -5.96 -9.61 -5.78
CA PHE A 75 -7.18 -9.37 -5.01
C PHE A 75 -8.30 -8.72 -5.83
N THR A 76 -7.98 -7.82 -6.75
CA THR A 76 -8.97 -7.22 -7.66
C THR A 76 -9.39 -8.19 -8.74
N VAL A 77 -8.44 -8.89 -9.38
CA VAL A 77 -8.70 -9.90 -10.42
C VAL A 77 -9.65 -11.00 -9.93
N HIS A 78 -9.50 -11.46 -8.69
CA HIS A 78 -10.33 -12.51 -8.10
C HIS A 78 -11.57 -11.97 -7.35
N GLY A 79 -11.83 -10.66 -7.41
CA GLY A 79 -12.96 -10.02 -6.72
C GLY A 79 -12.88 -10.10 -5.19
N CYS A 80 -11.70 -10.32 -4.63
CA CYS A 80 -11.44 -10.33 -3.20
C CYS A 80 -11.42 -8.94 -2.59
N SER A 81 -11.04 -7.91 -3.37
CA SER A 81 -10.93 -6.53 -2.89
C SER A 81 -11.35 -5.51 -3.95
N SER A 82 -11.91 -4.40 -3.48
CA SER A 82 -12.10 -3.17 -4.26
C SER A 82 -11.28 -2.04 -3.68
N TYR A 83 -10.90 -1.07 -4.50
CA TYR A 83 -10.15 0.11 -4.07
C TYR A 83 -11.01 1.37 -4.03
N TRP A 84 -10.91 2.12 -2.93
CA TRP A 84 -11.23 3.54 -2.91
C TRP A 84 -9.92 4.32 -3.08
N ILE A 85 -9.86 5.18 -4.10
CA ILE A 85 -8.64 5.90 -4.47
C ILE A 85 -8.88 7.41 -4.50
N PHE A 86 -7.86 8.15 -4.10
CA PHE A 86 -7.79 9.59 -4.29
C PHE A 86 -6.34 10.01 -4.54
N GLU A 87 -6.19 11.07 -5.33
CA GLU A 87 -4.91 11.75 -5.48
C GLU A 87 -4.58 12.48 -4.18
N PHE A 88 -3.32 12.43 -3.78
CA PHE A 88 -2.83 13.00 -2.54
C PHE A 88 -1.68 13.96 -2.83
N GLU A 89 -1.94 15.25 -2.67
CA GLU A 89 -0.92 16.28 -2.77
C GLU A 89 -0.15 16.38 -1.46
N LEU A 90 1.10 15.92 -1.46
CA LEU A 90 1.96 16.02 -0.29
C LEU A 90 2.49 17.45 -0.16
N ASN A 91 2.13 18.11 0.94
CA ASN A 91 2.75 19.37 1.33
C ASN A 91 4.20 19.14 1.77
N LEU A 92 5.14 19.70 1.01
CA LEU A 92 6.57 19.71 1.35
C LEU A 92 6.92 20.89 2.27
N ASP A 93 8.20 21.04 2.59
CA ASP A 93 8.68 22.12 3.46
C ASP A 93 8.24 23.52 2.94
N PRO A 94 7.83 24.43 3.84
CA PRO A 94 7.88 24.32 5.31
C PRO A 94 6.64 23.66 5.94
N HIS A 95 5.71 23.14 5.15
CA HIS A 95 4.41 22.63 5.62
C HIS A 95 4.42 21.11 5.88
N LYS A 96 5.51 20.42 5.57
CA LYS A 96 5.70 19.01 5.92
C LYS A 96 5.61 18.84 7.44
N GLY A 97 4.83 17.87 7.89
CA GLY A 97 4.71 17.58 9.32
C GLY A 97 6.05 17.08 9.90
N ARG A 98 6.53 17.70 10.98
CA ARG A 98 7.78 17.31 11.69
C ARG A 98 7.84 15.84 12.13
N LEU A 99 6.68 15.20 12.28
CA LEU A 99 6.60 13.77 12.59
C LEU A 99 7.14 12.90 11.44
N MET A 100 7.09 13.38 10.19
CA MET A 100 7.65 12.67 9.04
C MET A 100 9.16 12.53 9.16
N ASP A 101 9.86 13.56 9.62
CA ASP A 101 11.31 13.48 9.87
C ASP A 101 11.64 12.48 10.98
N HIS A 102 10.80 12.43 12.03
CA HIS A 102 10.95 11.46 13.11
C HIS A 102 10.70 10.02 12.64
N PHE A 103 9.66 9.77 11.83
CA PHE A 103 9.34 8.45 11.30
C PHE A 103 10.50 7.80 10.52
N PHE A 104 11.32 8.62 9.85
CA PHE A 104 12.49 8.16 9.11
C PHE A 104 13.81 8.31 9.89
N SER A 105 13.77 8.76 11.15
CA SER A 105 14.95 8.79 12.00
C SER A 105 15.28 7.40 12.56
N GLU A 106 16.52 7.22 13.00
CA GLU A 106 16.96 5.99 13.67
C GLU A 106 16.17 5.74 14.98
N ASP A 107 15.66 6.80 15.62
CA ASP A 107 14.91 6.72 16.87
C ASP A 107 13.55 6.03 16.70
N PHE A 108 12.90 6.21 15.55
CA PHE A 108 11.59 5.61 15.29
C PHE A 108 11.68 4.26 14.57
N SER A 109 12.74 4.01 13.81
CA SER A 109 12.88 2.83 12.96
C SER A 109 12.56 1.55 13.74
N ILE A 110 11.35 1.03 13.54
CA ILE A 110 10.88 -0.21 14.13
C ILE A 110 11.84 -1.27 13.62
N SER A 111 12.59 -1.93 14.50
CA SER A 111 13.43 -3.05 14.07
C SER A 111 12.55 -4.02 13.28
N ALA A 112 13.00 -4.45 12.10
CA ALA A 112 12.23 -5.32 11.21
C ALA A 112 11.69 -6.58 11.93
N GLU A 113 12.33 -6.97 13.03
CA GLU A 113 11.93 -8.06 13.93
C GLU A 113 10.60 -7.83 14.67
N ALA A 114 10.18 -6.59 14.95
CA ALA A 114 8.93 -6.30 15.65
C ALA A 114 7.70 -6.36 14.72
N VAL A 115 7.87 -6.02 13.43
CA VAL A 115 6.80 -6.10 12.42
C VAL A 115 6.45 -7.55 12.08
N GLN A 116 7.45 -8.45 12.04
CA GLN A 116 7.23 -9.88 11.78
C GLN A 116 6.46 -10.58 12.93
N LYS A 117 6.60 -10.10 14.17
CA LYS A 117 5.97 -10.71 15.36
C LYS A 117 4.50 -10.32 15.55
N SER A 118 4.04 -9.20 15.00
CA SER A 118 2.64 -8.77 15.09
C SER A 118 1.72 -9.45 14.06
N GLY A 119 2.27 -9.93 12.94
CA GLY A 119 1.53 -10.67 11.91
C GLY A 119 1.18 -12.12 12.25
N ALA A 120 1.70 -12.66 13.36
CA ALA A 120 1.55 -14.07 13.73
C ALA A 120 0.44 -14.35 14.77
N ARG A 121 -0.40 -13.38 15.13
CA ARG A 121 -1.51 -13.58 16.09
C ARG A 121 -2.87 -13.31 15.47
N SER A 122 -3.49 -14.39 14.98
CA SER A 122 -4.82 -14.86 15.40
C SER A 122 -5.15 -16.13 14.61
N LYS A 123 -5.05 -17.27 15.29
CA LYS A 123 -5.88 -18.45 15.03
C LYS A 123 -7.05 -18.38 16.01
#